data_AF-A0A7D6CF80-F1
#
_entry.id   AF-A0A7D6CF80-F1
#
_cell.length_a   1.000
_cell.length_b   1.000
_cell.length_c   1.000
_cell.angle_alpha   90.00
_cell.angle_beta   90.00
_cell.angle_gamma   90.00
#
_symmetry.space_group_name_H-M   'P 1'
#
loop_
_entity.id
_entity.type
_entity.pdbx_description
1 polymer ?
#
loop_
_entity_poly.entity_id
_entity_poly.type
_entity_poly.pdbx_seq_one_letter_code
_entity_poly.pdbx_strand_id
1 'polypeptide(L)'
;MHDLLHADAEVTAAFEVFNFSYASPPVVLNPARRIPDIDTLAGEFGTFLQTRVADYDSVVLVSHSQGGLIVQRHLAWMLGEGRGAELARIRRVVMFACPNSGSEFALSLRRTLLWGQLRHPQERQLRPMTASVVAAQRTVLNRIVHAREVTATSCPIRFAVYAGSSDNIVPPESAMALFPHVGVLPGGHSEVIRADSPTHPAYLALKRELMETAKVGAGTAGAAAGELTGARPGVSPPRQPAAGAREIPAERRRRILEALLAVDEVNDSQLRQQLVLMLPPHVRGAVRDGVNARSHLLAILRACERFGGFGREALVEALLLVLPAESPDVVDALAVIEEVWPADDPPDASPTGRA
;
A
#
# COMPACT_ATOMS: atom_id res chain seq x y z
N MET A 1 8.10 24.28 6.46
CA MET A 1 8.35 22.97 7.12
C MET A 1 9.78 22.86 7.63
N HIS A 2 10.80 22.79 6.76
CA HIS A 2 12.20 22.67 7.17
C HIS A 2 12.62 23.75 8.19
N ASP A 3 12.34 25.02 7.89
CA ASP A 3 12.72 26.13 8.78
C ASP A 3 11.97 26.10 10.11
N LEU A 4 10.74 25.60 10.13
CA LEU A 4 9.96 25.42 11.35
C LEU A 4 10.58 24.35 12.25
N LEU A 5 11.10 23.25 11.68
CA LEU A 5 11.76 22.20 12.44
C LEU A 5 13.06 22.71 13.10
N HIS A 6 13.82 23.55 12.42
CA HIS A 6 15.04 24.16 12.96
C HIS A 6 14.79 25.27 13.97
N ALA A 7 13.61 25.91 13.92
CA ALA A 7 13.22 26.97 14.85
C ALA A 7 12.52 26.46 16.12
N ASP A 8 12.04 25.21 16.13
CA ASP A 8 11.28 24.66 17.26
C ASP A 8 12.22 24.05 18.31
N ALA A 9 12.22 24.65 19.51
CA ALA A 9 13.10 24.26 20.61
C ALA A 9 12.85 22.81 21.09
N GLU A 10 11.61 22.33 21.05
CA GLU A 10 11.32 20.94 21.45
C GLU A 10 11.86 19.95 20.44
N VAL A 11 11.73 20.26 19.15
CA VAL A 11 12.22 19.41 18.07
C VAL A 11 13.75 19.38 18.07
N THR A 12 14.39 20.55 18.10
CA THR A 12 15.87 20.66 18.07
C THR A 12 16.54 20.11 19.33
N ALA A 13 15.86 20.10 20.48
CA ALA A 13 16.38 19.44 21.68
C ALA A 13 16.40 17.91 21.57
N ALA A 14 15.56 17.31 20.71
CA ALA A 14 15.39 15.87 20.60
C ALA A 14 15.90 15.28 19.27
N PHE A 15 16.03 16.10 18.21
CA PHE A 15 16.34 15.65 16.86
C PHE A 15 17.34 16.58 16.17
N GLU A 16 18.30 15.97 15.49
CA GLU A 16 19.08 16.64 14.43
C GLU A 16 18.41 16.37 13.07
N VAL A 17 18.25 17.43 12.27
CA VAL A 17 17.50 17.36 11.01
C VAL A 17 18.45 17.30 9.82
N PHE A 18 18.33 16.23 9.05
CA PHE A 18 19.09 16.01 7.81
C PHE A 18 18.19 16.11 6.58
N ASN A 19 18.71 16.70 5.50
CA ASN A 19 18.02 16.78 4.21
C ASN A 19 18.70 15.87 3.19
N PHE A 20 17.97 14.90 2.68
CA PHE A 20 18.35 14.14 1.50
C PHE A 20 17.71 14.77 0.25
N SER A 21 18.55 15.27 -0.64
CA SER A 21 18.14 15.84 -1.92
C SER A 21 18.56 14.90 -3.05
N TYR A 22 17.72 14.77 -4.07
CA TYR A 22 17.98 13.94 -5.24
C TYR A 22 17.53 14.64 -6.52
N ALA A 23 18.14 14.25 -7.64
CA ALA A 23 17.84 14.86 -8.93
C ALA A 23 16.53 14.31 -9.52
N SER A 24 15.54 15.19 -9.70
CA SER A 24 14.26 14.90 -10.35
C SER A 24 13.90 15.90 -11.47
N PRO A 25 14.81 16.17 -12.44
CA PRO A 25 14.54 17.15 -13.47
C PRO A 25 13.40 16.69 -14.41
N PRO A 26 12.49 17.59 -14.82
CA PRO A 26 11.39 17.23 -15.74
C PRO A 26 11.90 16.89 -17.15
N VAL A 27 13.05 17.43 -17.55
CA VAL A 27 13.70 17.17 -18.84
C VAL A 27 15.22 17.14 -18.65
N VAL A 28 15.91 16.23 -19.34
CA VAL A 28 17.38 16.21 -19.42
C VAL A 28 17.80 16.61 -20.83
N LEU A 29 18.39 17.80 -20.96
CA LEU A 29 18.87 18.35 -22.23
C LEU A 29 20.26 17.82 -22.63
N ASN A 30 20.99 17.21 -21.68
CA ASN A 30 22.32 16.68 -21.93
C ASN A 30 22.25 15.15 -22.19
N PRO A 31 22.56 14.68 -23.41
CA PRO A 31 22.48 13.25 -23.76
C PRO A 31 23.49 12.36 -23.00
N ALA A 32 24.51 12.93 -22.37
CA ALA A 32 25.43 12.21 -21.49
C ALA A 32 24.89 12.03 -20.06
N ARG A 33 23.70 12.56 -19.74
CA ARG A 33 23.05 12.42 -18.43
C ARG A 33 21.78 11.59 -18.57
N ARG A 34 21.55 10.71 -17.60
CA ARG A 34 20.31 9.95 -17.44
C ARG A 34 19.58 10.45 -16.19
N ILE A 35 18.24 10.49 -16.23
CA ILE A 35 17.43 10.67 -15.01
C ILE A 35 17.55 9.39 -14.17
N PRO A 36 17.99 9.47 -12.91
CA PRO A 36 18.06 8.30 -12.04
C PRO A 36 16.70 7.61 -11.91
N ASP A 37 16.68 6.28 -11.93
CA ASP A 37 15.48 5.51 -11.59
C ASP A 37 15.34 5.34 -10.06
N ILE A 38 14.18 4.83 -9.61
CA ILE A 38 13.89 4.66 -8.17
C ILE A 38 14.93 3.76 -7.49
N ASP A 39 15.45 2.74 -8.19
CA ASP A 39 16.45 1.82 -7.63
C ASP A 39 17.78 2.55 -7.39
N THR A 40 18.20 3.36 -8.35
CA THR A 40 19.37 4.24 -8.22
C THR A 40 19.20 5.21 -7.05
N LEU A 41 18.04 5.88 -6.97
CA LEU A 41 17.74 6.83 -5.90
C LEU A 41 17.66 6.16 -4.51
N ALA A 42 17.18 4.93 -4.43
CA ALA A 42 17.17 4.13 -3.19
C ALA A 42 18.59 3.75 -2.73
N GLY A 43 19.51 3.50 -3.68
CA GLY A 43 20.93 3.31 -3.41
C GLY A 43 21.62 4.59 -2.93
N GLU A 44 21.34 5.73 -3.58
CA GLU A 44 21.82 7.06 -3.13
C GLU A 44 21.33 7.39 -1.72
N PHE A 45 20.05 7.11 -1.44
CA PHE A 45 19.46 7.29 -0.11
C PHE A 45 20.13 6.38 0.95
N GLY A 46 20.41 5.12 0.60
CA GLY A 46 21.16 4.21 1.48
C GLY A 46 22.56 4.73 1.78
N THR A 47 23.26 5.26 0.78
CA THR A 47 24.58 5.89 0.94
C THR A 47 24.49 7.11 1.85
N PHE A 48 23.46 7.94 1.68
CA PHE A 48 23.21 9.09 2.55
C PHE A 48 23.03 8.67 4.01
N LEU A 49 22.23 7.64 4.30
CA LEU A 49 22.05 7.13 5.67
C LEU A 49 23.37 6.65 6.27
N GLN A 50 24.20 5.95 5.49
CA GLN A 50 25.49 5.42 5.94
C GLN A 50 26.57 6.49 6.13
N THR A 51 26.49 7.60 5.39
CA THR A 51 27.56 8.62 5.38
C THR A 51 27.23 9.86 6.21
N ARG A 52 25.94 10.23 6.30
CA ARG A 52 25.49 11.46 6.97
C ARG A 52 24.76 11.19 8.28
N VAL A 53 24.20 10.00 8.41
CA VAL A 53 23.36 9.64 9.56
C VAL A 53 23.96 8.45 10.32
N ALA A 54 25.14 7.94 9.95
CA ALA A 54 25.70 6.69 10.49
C ALA A 54 25.68 6.64 12.02
N ASP A 55 26.09 7.73 12.68
CA ASP A 55 26.29 7.85 14.13
C ASP A 55 24.99 7.89 14.96
N TYR A 56 23.81 7.79 14.31
CA TYR A 56 22.51 7.86 14.98
C TYR A 56 21.85 6.49 15.15
N ASP A 57 21.62 6.08 16.39
CA ASP A 57 20.94 4.82 16.75
C ASP A 57 19.41 4.86 16.61
N SER A 58 18.85 6.05 16.44
CA SER A 58 17.42 6.28 16.26
C SER A 58 17.19 7.29 15.15
N VAL A 59 16.49 6.87 14.10
CA VAL A 59 16.21 7.65 12.90
C VAL A 59 14.72 7.70 12.65
N VAL A 60 14.21 8.90 12.32
CA VAL A 60 12.87 9.08 11.74
C VAL A 60 13.03 9.51 10.30
N LEU A 61 12.35 8.80 9.39
CA LEU A 61 12.33 9.16 7.98
C LEU A 61 11.08 9.98 7.68
N VAL A 62 11.24 11.10 6.99
CA VAL A 62 10.12 11.94 6.54
C VAL A 62 10.22 12.06 5.02
N SER A 63 9.16 11.69 4.32
CA SER A 63 9.14 11.69 2.85
C SER A 63 7.90 12.36 2.30
N HIS A 64 8.02 12.88 1.07
CA HIS A 64 6.92 13.47 0.32
C HIS A 64 6.89 12.94 -1.10
N SER A 65 5.70 12.75 -1.66
CA SER A 65 5.50 12.35 -3.05
C SER A 65 6.35 11.12 -3.43
N GLN A 66 7.15 11.19 -4.50
CA GLN A 66 8.06 10.14 -4.96
C GLN A 66 9.08 9.70 -3.89
N GLY A 67 9.42 10.55 -2.92
CA GLY A 67 10.33 10.20 -1.82
C GLY A 67 9.85 8.99 -1.03
N GLY A 68 8.54 8.80 -0.89
CA GLY A 68 7.98 7.62 -0.24
C GLY A 68 8.31 6.31 -0.96
N LEU A 69 8.41 6.34 -2.29
CA LEU A 69 8.80 5.17 -3.09
C LEU A 69 10.28 4.84 -2.92
N ILE A 70 11.13 5.87 -2.85
CA ILE A 70 12.57 5.72 -2.60
C ILE A 70 12.80 5.05 -1.24
N VAL A 71 12.12 5.53 -0.20
CA VAL A 71 12.17 4.96 1.15
C VAL A 71 11.71 3.49 1.12
N GLN A 72 10.52 3.21 0.56
CA GLN A 72 9.99 1.85 0.49
C GLN A 72 10.90 0.89 -0.28
N ARG A 73 11.50 1.35 -1.39
CA ARG A 73 12.43 0.55 -2.19
C ARG A 73 13.70 0.24 -1.42
N HIS A 74 14.28 1.23 -0.75
CA HIS A 74 15.47 1.03 0.10
C HIS A 74 15.20 0.00 1.21
N LEU A 75 14.08 0.16 1.93
CA LEU A 75 13.69 -0.77 2.99
C LEU A 75 13.50 -2.20 2.47
N ALA A 76 12.79 -2.36 1.35
CA ALA A 76 12.58 -3.66 0.73
C ALA A 76 13.89 -4.31 0.26
N TRP A 77 14.82 -3.52 -0.28
CA TRP A 77 16.14 -4.01 -0.68
C TRP A 77 16.93 -4.51 0.52
N MET A 78 17.02 -3.73 1.60
CA MET A 78 17.70 -4.14 2.83
C MET A 78 17.16 -5.47 3.39
N LEU A 79 15.84 -5.67 3.37
CA LEU A 79 15.24 -6.96 3.78
C LEU A 79 15.51 -8.09 2.79
N GLY A 80 15.62 -7.80 1.49
CA GLY A 80 16.01 -8.77 0.47
C GLY A 80 17.44 -9.29 0.66
N GLU A 81 18.34 -8.42 1.14
CA GLU A 81 19.75 -8.75 1.44
C GLU A 81 19.94 -9.38 2.83
N GLY A 82 18.87 -9.65 3.59
CA GLY A 82 18.98 -10.20 4.94
C GLY A 82 19.46 -9.19 6.00
N ARG A 83 19.37 -7.88 5.70
CA ARG A 83 19.88 -6.79 6.55
C ARG A 83 18.79 -6.15 7.43
N GLY A 84 17.77 -6.91 7.82
CA GLY A 84 16.64 -6.38 8.59
C GLY A 84 17.02 -5.84 9.98
N ALA A 85 18.05 -6.39 10.62
CA ALA A 85 18.55 -5.86 11.89
C ALA A 85 19.07 -4.42 11.78
N GLU A 86 19.67 -4.05 10.65
CA GLU A 86 20.16 -2.68 10.41
C GLU A 86 19.02 -1.68 10.25
N LEU A 87 17.80 -2.14 9.95
CA LEU A 87 16.63 -1.26 9.85
C LEU A 87 16.03 -0.92 11.23
N ALA A 88 16.40 -1.62 12.30
CA ALA A 88 15.81 -1.43 13.64
C ALA A 88 16.07 -0.04 14.24
N ARG A 89 17.11 0.66 13.77
CA ARG A 89 17.36 2.07 14.10
C ARG A 89 16.31 3.02 13.52
N ILE A 90 15.63 2.65 12.43
CA ILE A 90 14.55 3.46 11.86
C ILE A 90 13.30 3.22 12.70
N ARG A 91 12.98 4.17 13.58
CA ARG A 91 11.87 4.04 14.53
C ARG A 91 10.52 4.37 13.91
N ARG A 92 10.52 5.24 12.91
CA ARG A 92 9.30 5.70 12.25
C ARG A 92 9.56 6.20 10.83
N VAL A 93 8.58 5.99 9.96
CA VAL A 93 8.48 6.60 8.64
C VAL A 93 7.21 7.47 8.60
N VAL A 94 7.36 8.73 8.21
CA VAL A 94 6.26 9.67 8.03
C VAL A 94 6.18 10.04 6.55
N MET A 95 5.03 9.81 5.92
CA MET A 95 4.83 9.96 4.49
C MET A 95 3.74 10.99 4.20
N PHE A 96 4.03 11.98 3.36
CA PHE A 96 3.07 13.00 2.90
C PHE A 96 2.79 12.83 1.40
N ALA A 97 1.52 12.68 1.01
CA ALA A 97 1.08 12.51 -0.37
C ALA A 97 1.93 11.52 -1.19
N CYS A 98 2.36 10.43 -0.55
CA CYS A 98 3.18 9.42 -1.20
C CYS A 98 2.29 8.37 -1.85
N PRO A 99 2.56 7.98 -3.12
CA PRO A 99 1.75 6.98 -3.79
C PRO A 99 1.96 5.61 -3.14
N ASN A 100 0.85 4.98 -2.73
CA ASN A 100 0.82 3.62 -2.16
C ASN A 100 -0.14 2.71 -2.95
N SER A 101 -0.44 3.03 -4.21
CA SER A 101 -1.07 2.09 -5.14
C SER A 101 -0.37 2.17 -6.51
N GLY A 102 0.02 1.01 -7.05
CA GLY A 102 0.84 0.94 -8.28
C GLY A 102 0.09 1.34 -9.56
N SER A 103 -1.23 1.21 -9.59
CA SER A 103 -2.09 1.57 -10.73
C SER A 103 -2.27 3.08 -10.89
N GLU A 104 -2.45 3.81 -9.79
CA GLU A 104 -2.70 5.25 -9.81
C GLU A 104 -1.45 6.06 -10.12
N PHE A 105 -0.26 5.65 -9.66
CA PHE A 105 1.00 6.34 -10.02
C PHE A 105 1.26 6.31 -11.54
N ALA A 106 0.93 5.21 -12.21
CA ALA A 106 1.03 5.12 -13.66
C ALA A 106 -0.03 5.99 -14.36
N LEU A 107 -1.25 6.10 -13.79
CA LEU A 107 -2.35 6.89 -14.33
C LEU A 107 -2.18 8.40 -14.12
N SER A 108 -1.72 8.84 -12.95
CA SER A 108 -1.48 10.26 -12.65
C SER A 108 -0.28 10.79 -13.44
N LEU A 109 0.81 10.01 -13.54
CA LEU A 109 1.94 10.36 -14.41
C LEU A 109 1.55 10.38 -15.90
N ARG A 110 0.69 9.44 -16.34
CA ARG A 110 0.09 9.49 -17.69
C ARG A 110 -0.73 10.75 -17.92
N ARG A 111 -1.59 11.15 -16.96
CA ARG A 111 -2.41 12.36 -17.06
C ARG A 111 -1.57 13.63 -17.13
N THR A 112 -0.47 13.72 -16.37
CA THR A 112 0.44 14.88 -16.44
C THR A 112 1.25 14.92 -17.74
N LEU A 113 1.67 13.75 -18.26
CA LEU A 113 2.39 13.64 -19.52
C LEU A 113 1.50 13.84 -20.76
N LEU A 114 0.20 13.57 -20.68
CA LEU A 114 -0.76 13.76 -21.79
C LEU A 114 -1.07 15.23 -22.12
N TRP A 115 -0.71 16.19 -21.25
CA TRP A 115 -0.80 17.62 -21.57
C TRP A 115 0.35 18.11 -22.46
N GLY A 116 1.38 17.29 -22.69
CA GLY A 116 2.37 17.47 -23.75
C GLY A 116 2.21 16.38 -24.80
N GLN A 117 1.98 16.72 -26.05
CA GLN A 117 1.65 15.81 -27.17
C GLN A 117 2.77 14.83 -27.61
N LEU A 118 3.53 14.26 -26.67
CA LEU A 118 4.62 13.32 -26.95
C LEU A 118 4.35 11.99 -26.26
N ARG A 119 4.09 10.95 -27.07
CA ARG A 119 4.19 9.54 -26.66
C ARG A 119 5.63 9.26 -26.23
N HIS A 120 5.92 9.52 -24.96
CA HIS A 120 7.26 9.48 -24.41
C HIS A 120 7.76 8.02 -24.29
N PRO A 121 8.98 7.67 -24.74
CA PRO A 121 9.57 6.34 -24.56
C PRO A 121 9.64 5.85 -23.10
N GLN A 122 9.48 6.77 -22.13
CA GLN A 122 9.35 6.49 -20.71
C GLN A 122 8.12 5.63 -20.37
N GLU A 123 7.02 5.68 -21.12
CA GLU A 123 5.82 4.87 -20.83
C GLU A 123 6.10 3.35 -20.86
N ARG A 124 7.00 2.89 -21.74
CA ARG A 124 7.40 1.48 -21.84
C ARG A 124 8.41 1.06 -20.77
N GLN A 125 9.20 2.00 -20.25
CA GLN A 125 10.15 1.79 -19.16
C GLN A 125 9.51 1.86 -17.76
N LEU A 126 8.30 2.40 -17.65
CA LEU A 126 7.52 2.44 -16.41
C LEU A 126 6.94 1.06 -16.03
N ARG A 127 6.73 0.15 -17.00
CA ARG A 127 6.14 -1.18 -16.71
C ARG A 127 7.01 -2.05 -15.79
N PRO A 128 8.33 -2.18 -16.01
CA PRO A 128 9.23 -2.82 -15.03
C PRO A 128 9.28 -2.08 -13.69
N MET A 129 9.22 -0.74 -13.73
CA MET A 129 9.27 0.12 -12.54
C MET A 129 8.03 -0.04 -11.65
N THR A 130 6.84 -0.24 -12.24
CA THR A 130 5.61 -0.55 -11.50
C THR A 130 5.72 -1.90 -10.78
N ALA A 131 6.32 -2.91 -11.41
CA ALA A 131 6.48 -4.23 -10.80
C ALA A 131 7.46 -4.20 -9.61
N SER A 132 8.59 -3.50 -9.74
CA SER A 132 9.55 -3.36 -8.63
C SER A 132 9.01 -2.52 -7.48
N VAL A 133 8.24 -1.46 -7.78
CA VAL A 133 7.55 -0.62 -6.78
C VAL A 133 6.49 -1.43 -6.03
N VAL A 134 5.63 -2.17 -6.75
CA VAL A 134 4.61 -3.03 -6.12
C VAL A 134 5.26 -4.14 -5.29
N ALA A 135 6.36 -4.74 -5.77
CA ALA A 135 7.09 -5.74 -4.99
C ALA A 135 7.74 -5.16 -3.73
N ALA A 136 8.31 -3.95 -3.82
CA ALA A 136 8.87 -3.23 -2.68
C ALA A 136 7.78 -2.91 -1.65
N GLN A 137 6.65 -2.37 -2.10
CA GLN A 137 5.51 -2.09 -1.25
C GLN A 137 5.00 -3.35 -0.56
N ARG A 138 4.82 -4.46 -1.30
CA ARG A 138 4.42 -5.75 -0.73
C ARG A 138 5.38 -6.23 0.35
N THR A 139 6.68 -6.02 0.14
CA THR A 139 7.71 -6.36 1.13
C THR A 139 7.57 -5.48 2.38
N VAL A 140 7.41 -4.17 2.22
CA VAL A 140 7.21 -3.22 3.33
C VAL A 140 5.96 -3.58 4.13
N LEU A 141 4.82 -3.82 3.49
CA LEU A 141 3.59 -4.14 4.21
C LEU A 141 3.74 -5.45 5.01
N ASN A 142 4.20 -6.52 4.37
CA ASN A 142 4.25 -7.84 5.02
C ASN A 142 5.38 -7.96 6.05
N ARG A 143 6.55 -7.40 5.74
CA ARG A 143 7.78 -7.63 6.50
C ARG A 143 8.22 -6.44 7.36
N ILE A 144 7.50 -5.32 7.28
CA ILE A 144 7.74 -4.15 8.13
C ILE A 144 6.48 -3.73 8.88
N VAL A 145 5.42 -3.35 8.17
CA VAL A 145 4.19 -2.83 8.80
C VAL A 145 3.50 -3.90 9.64
N HIS A 146 3.43 -5.13 9.13
CA HIS A 146 2.83 -6.26 9.83
C HIS A 146 3.84 -7.17 10.56
N ALA A 147 5.12 -6.81 10.54
CA ALA A 147 6.13 -7.57 11.28
C ALA A 147 5.94 -7.40 12.79
N ARG A 148 6.27 -8.45 13.53
CA ARG A 148 6.24 -8.45 15.01
C ARG A 148 7.63 -8.45 15.63
N GLU A 149 8.62 -8.91 14.88
CA GLU A 149 9.98 -9.17 15.36
C GLU A 149 11.01 -8.70 14.33
N VAL A 150 12.17 -8.30 14.85
CA VAL A 150 13.35 -8.00 14.05
C VAL A 150 14.05 -9.31 13.70
N THR A 151 14.19 -9.57 12.41
CA THR A 151 14.93 -10.71 11.85
C THR A 151 15.81 -10.24 10.70
N ALA A 152 16.53 -11.15 10.06
CA ALA A 152 17.24 -10.84 8.82
C ALA A 152 16.31 -10.29 7.72
N THR A 153 15.04 -10.73 7.68
CA THR A 153 14.12 -10.42 6.57
C THR A 153 12.87 -9.67 7.01
N SER A 154 12.71 -9.34 8.29
CA SER A 154 11.61 -8.54 8.82
C SER A 154 12.10 -7.52 9.85
N CYS A 155 11.44 -6.37 9.94
CA CYS A 155 11.73 -5.40 10.98
C CYS A 155 10.50 -4.53 11.23
N PRO A 156 9.85 -4.59 12.41
CA PRO A 156 8.70 -3.73 12.71
C PRO A 156 9.12 -2.26 12.71
N ILE A 157 8.51 -1.46 11.83
CA ILE A 157 8.69 0.01 11.78
C ILE A 157 7.32 0.65 11.68
N ARG A 158 7.10 1.72 12.46
CA ARG A 158 5.84 2.45 12.45
C ARG A 158 5.77 3.38 11.23
N PHE A 159 4.62 3.37 10.56
CA PHE A 159 4.32 4.29 9.47
C PHE A 159 3.21 5.24 9.90
N ALA A 160 3.34 6.52 9.58
CA ALA A 160 2.27 7.51 9.66
C ALA A 160 2.13 8.16 8.28
N VAL A 161 0.94 8.07 7.67
CA VAL A 161 0.72 8.48 6.28
C VAL A 161 -0.33 9.56 6.20
N TYR A 162 -0.04 10.63 5.47
CA TYR A 162 -0.91 11.79 5.34
C TYR A 162 -1.21 12.09 3.87
N ALA A 163 -2.50 12.23 3.55
CA ALA A 163 -2.97 12.67 2.25
C ALA A 163 -3.35 14.16 2.25
N GLY A 164 -3.27 14.80 1.07
CA GLY A 164 -3.87 16.12 0.87
C GLY A 164 -5.34 16.00 0.52
N SER A 165 -6.21 16.78 1.17
CA SER A 165 -7.67 16.72 0.97
C SER A 165 -8.12 17.07 -0.45
N SER A 166 -7.29 17.83 -1.18
CA SER A 166 -7.53 18.22 -2.58
C SER A 166 -6.41 17.73 -3.51
N ASP A 167 -5.67 16.69 -3.12
CA ASP A 167 -4.63 16.09 -3.95
C ASP A 167 -5.26 15.28 -5.10
N ASN A 168 -5.02 15.74 -6.34
CA ASN A 168 -5.48 15.08 -7.56
C ASN A 168 -4.34 14.35 -8.31
N ILE A 169 -3.13 14.35 -7.75
CA ILE A 169 -1.95 13.64 -8.26
C ILE A 169 -1.83 12.29 -7.55
N VAL A 170 -1.96 12.30 -6.22
CA VAL A 170 -2.06 11.10 -5.39
C VAL A 170 -3.34 11.23 -4.54
N PRO A 171 -4.47 10.69 -5.03
CA PRO A 171 -5.73 10.77 -4.30
C PRO A 171 -5.61 10.21 -2.88
N PRO A 172 -6.38 10.71 -1.90
CA PRO A 172 -6.30 10.25 -0.52
C PRO A 172 -6.40 8.74 -0.36
N GLU A 173 -7.24 8.09 -1.15
CA GLU A 173 -7.42 6.64 -1.17
C GLU A 173 -6.12 5.94 -1.56
N SER A 174 -5.42 6.44 -2.59
CA SER A 174 -4.13 5.92 -3.03
C SER A 174 -3.02 6.17 -2.01
N ALA A 175 -3.00 7.36 -1.40
CA ALA A 175 -2.00 7.71 -0.41
C ALA A 175 -2.15 6.90 0.88
N MET A 176 -3.38 6.70 1.35
CA MET A 176 -3.66 6.07 2.65
C MET A 176 -3.81 4.54 2.57
N ALA A 177 -4.05 3.99 1.37
CA ALA A 177 -4.28 2.56 1.19
C ALA A 177 -3.20 1.71 1.87
N LEU A 178 -3.65 0.67 2.59
CA LEU A 178 -2.85 -0.40 3.18
C LEU A 178 -2.04 -0.04 4.45
N PHE A 179 -2.04 1.22 4.89
CA PHE A 179 -1.35 1.62 6.13
C PHE A 179 -2.32 1.79 7.32
N PRO A 180 -1.90 1.41 8.55
CA PRO A 180 -2.79 1.42 9.71
C PRO A 180 -2.96 2.81 10.35
N HIS A 181 -2.00 3.72 10.19
CA HIS A 181 -2.05 5.07 10.76
C HIS A 181 -2.06 6.09 9.64
N VAL A 182 -3.26 6.64 9.38
CA VAL A 182 -3.53 7.52 8.25
C VAL A 182 -4.20 8.81 8.70
N GLY A 183 -4.03 9.88 7.93
CA GLY A 183 -4.70 11.15 8.15
C GLY A 183 -4.85 11.94 6.85
N VAL A 184 -5.81 12.87 6.84
CA VAL A 184 -6.01 13.82 5.75
C VAL A 184 -5.70 15.21 6.25
N LEU A 185 -4.92 15.96 5.48
CA LEU A 185 -4.49 17.33 5.77
C LEU A 185 -5.00 18.27 4.67
N PRO A 186 -5.25 19.55 4.97
CA PRO A 186 -5.66 20.51 3.96
C PRO A 186 -4.58 20.71 2.89
N GLY A 187 -5.04 20.96 1.65
CA GLY A 187 -4.19 21.32 0.51
C GLY A 187 -4.04 20.21 -0.53
N GLY A 188 -3.49 20.60 -1.69
CA GLY A 188 -3.15 19.68 -2.78
C GLY A 188 -1.78 19.01 -2.61
N HIS A 189 -1.35 18.28 -3.65
CA HIS A 189 -0.14 17.44 -3.63
C HIS A 189 1.11 18.10 -3.05
N SER A 190 1.41 19.34 -3.47
CA SER A 190 2.61 20.06 -3.03
C SER A 190 2.37 20.92 -1.77
N GLU A 191 1.11 21.23 -1.47
CA GLU A 191 0.74 22.11 -0.35
C GLU A 191 0.66 21.33 0.96
N VAL A 192 0.30 20.05 0.90
CA VAL A 192 0.13 19.18 2.07
C VAL A 192 1.34 19.13 3.01
N ILE A 193 2.56 19.40 2.49
CA ILE A 193 3.80 19.46 3.28
C ILE A 193 4.31 20.89 3.52
N ARG A 194 3.74 21.89 2.83
CA ARG A 194 4.15 23.30 2.96
C ARG A 194 3.51 23.93 4.19
N ALA A 195 4.05 23.60 5.35
CA ALA A 195 3.75 24.35 6.56
C ALA A 195 4.46 25.71 6.57
N ASP A 196 3.69 26.77 6.76
CA ASP A 196 4.10 28.17 6.82
C ASP A 196 4.13 28.74 8.25
N SER A 197 3.56 28.01 9.21
CA SER A 197 3.44 28.44 10.61
C SER A 197 3.55 27.27 11.59
N PRO A 198 3.95 27.50 12.85
CA PRO A 198 3.99 26.48 13.90
C PRO A 198 2.63 25.86 14.25
N THR A 199 1.54 26.49 13.83
CA THR A 199 0.16 26.01 14.02
C THR A 199 -0.41 25.34 12.77
N HIS A 200 0.35 25.30 11.66
CA HIS A 200 -0.09 24.68 10.43
C HIS A 200 -0.36 23.17 10.65
N PRO A 201 -1.49 22.61 10.20
CA PRO A 201 -1.88 21.22 10.48
C PRO A 201 -0.80 20.19 10.10
N ALA A 202 -0.16 20.35 8.95
CA ALA A 202 0.93 19.47 8.52
C ALA A 202 2.14 19.49 9.47
N TYR A 203 2.49 20.66 10.01
CA TYR A 203 3.58 20.79 10.97
C TYR A 203 3.22 20.15 12.30
N LEU A 204 2.00 20.42 12.80
CA LEU A 204 1.51 19.81 14.05
C LEU A 204 1.44 18.28 13.94
N ALA A 205 0.99 17.76 12.80
CA ALA A 205 0.98 16.33 12.52
C ALA A 205 2.40 15.75 12.57
N LEU A 206 3.37 16.37 11.89
CA LEU A 206 4.76 15.93 11.92
C LEU A 206 5.36 16.01 13.33
N LYS A 207 5.20 17.16 14.02
CA LYS A 207 5.70 17.37 15.38
C LYS A 207 5.15 16.31 16.34
N ARG A 208 3.86 15.97 16.25
CA ARG A 208 3.28 14.88 17.05
C ARG A 208 4.02 13.56 16.84
N GLU A 209 4.21 13.14 15.58
CA GLU A 209 4.89 11.87 15.28
C GLU A 209 6.35 11.85 15.75
N LEU A 210 7.05 12.98 15.63
CA LEU A 210 8.42 13.15 16.13
C LEU A 210 8.46 13.01 17.67
N MET A 211 7.65 13.79 18.38
CA MET A 211 7.65 13.82 19.85
C MET A 211 7.17 12.50 20.45
N GLU A 212 6.21 11.81 19.84
CA GLU A 212 5.84 10.45 20.23
C GLU A 212 7.01 9.48 20.11
N THR A 213 7.81 9.60 19.04
CA THR A 213 8.97 8.73 18.81
C THR A 213 10.08 9.00 19.83
N ALA A 214 10.34 10.28 20.16
CA ALA A 214 11.30 10.66 21.18
C ALA A 214 10.92 10.11 22.57
N LYS A 215 9.64 10.17 22.94
CA LYS A 215 9.13 9.64 24.22
C LYS A 215 9.34 8.13 24.35
N VAL A 216 9.10 7.37 23.27
CA VAL A 216 9.32 5.92 23.26
C VAL A 216 10.82 5.59 23.42
N GLY A 217 11.70 6.33 22.73
CA GLY A 217 13.15 6.17 22.86
C GLY A 217 13.67 6.46 24.28
N ALA A 218 13.16 7.52 24.91
CA ALA A 218 13.52 7.87 26.29
C ALA A 218 13.01 6.85 27.33
N GLY A 219 11.82 6.27 27.11
CA GLY A 219 11.26 5.24 27.99
C GLY A 219 11.99 3.89 27.94
N THR A 220 12.58 3.52 26.79
CA THR A 220 13.35 2.27 26.66
C THR A 220 14.72 2.29 27.36
N ALA A 221 15.26 3.47 27.71
CA ALA A 221 16.49 3.58 28.50
C ALA A 221 16.26 3.38 30.02
N GLY A 222 15.00 3.33 30.49
CA GLY A 222 14.66 3.27 31.91
C GLY A 222 13.72 2.14 32.34
N ALA A 223 13.26 1.27 31.44
CA ALA A 223 12.25 0.25 31.76
C ALA A 223 12.49 -1.08 31.04
N ALA A 224 13.48 -1.83 31.51
CA ALA A 224 13.46 -3.29 31.40
C ALA A 224 12.69 -3.85 32.62
N ALA A 225 11.36 -3.93 32.48
CA ALA A 225 10.40 -4.75 33.25
C ALA A 225 9.07 -3.99 33.38
N GLY A 226 8.03 -4.50 32.72
CA GLY A 226 6.68 -3.97 32.87
C GLY A 226 5.79 -4.32 31.70
N GLU A 227 5.13 -5.47 31.81
CA GLU A 227 4.02 -5.90 30.96
C GLU A 227 3.03 -4.77 30.69
N LEU A 228 2.61 -4.61 29.43
CA LEU A 228 1.43 -3.83 29.07
C LEU A 228 0.43 -4.75 28.39
N THR A 229 -0.32 -5.44 29.25
CA THR A 229 -1.68 -5.90 28.97
C THR A 229 -2.59 -4.68 28.86
N GLY A 230 -3.27 -4.56 27.72
CA GLY A 230 -4.15 -3.43 27.45
C GLY A 230 -5.05 -3.73 26.25
N ALA A 231 -6.03 -4.60 26.46
CA ALA A 231 -7.08 -4.90 25.50
C ALA A 231 -7.93 -3.66 25.17
N ARG A 232 -8.21 -3.44 23.88
CA ARG A 232 -9.30 -2.59 23.35
C ARG A 232 -9.87 -3.21 22.06
N PRO A 233 -11.10 -2.84 21.67
CA PRO A 233 -12.18 -3.82 21.45
C PRO A 233 -12.38 -4.24 19.98
N GLY A 234 -12.74 -5.52 19.82
CA GLY A 234 -13.77 -5.95 18.86
C GLY A 234 -13.46 -5.88 17.37
N VAL A 235 -12.35 -6.46 16.90
CA VAL A 235 -12.30 -6.99 15.53
C VAL A 235 -12.71 -8.45 15.61
N SER A 236 -13.87 -8.80 15.05
CA SER A 236 -14.35 -10.18 14.98
C SER A 236 -13.25 -11.10 14.43
N PRO A 237 -13.06 -12.30 15.01
CA PRO A 237 -12.04 -13.22 14.54
C PRO A 237 -12.32 -13.65 13.09
N PRO A 238 -11.28 -14.09 12.34
CA PRO A 238 -11.44 -14.52 10.96
C PRO A 238 -12.50 -15.63 10.87
N ARG A 239 -13.53 -15.43 10.02
CA ARG A 239 -14.46 -16.50 9.65
C ARG A 239 -13.62 -17.63 9.04
N GLN A 240 -13.58 -18.77 9.73
CA GLN A 240 -13.00 -19.99 9.19
C GLN A 240 -13.73 -20.37 7.89
N PRO A 241 -13.07 -21.08 6.94
CA PRO A 241 -13.76 -21.64 5.79
C PRO A 241 -14.98 -22.41 6.27
N ALA A 242 -16.15 -22.11 5.70
CA ALA A 242 -17.40 -22.72 6.12
C ALA A 242 -17.28 -24.24 5.94
N ALA A 243 -17.27 -24.98 7.06
CA ALA A 243 -17.33 -26.43 7.05
C ALA A 243 -18.65 -26.84 6.38
N GLY A 244 -18.58 -27.27 5.12
CA GLY A 244 -19.75 -27.63 4.32
C GLY A 244 -20.18 -26.61 3.26
N ALA A 245 -19.32 -25.66 2.86
CA ALA A 245 -19.59 -24.79 1.71
C ALA A 245 -20.02 -25.64 0.50
N ARG A 246 -21.26 -25.44 0.02
CA ARG A 246 -21.78 -26.15 -1.15
C ARG A 246 -20.94 -25.76 -2.36
N GLU A 247 -20.18 -26.70 -2.90
CA GLU A 247 -19.44 -26.47 -4.14
C GLU A 247 -20.41 -26.06 -5.25
N ILE A 248 -20.08 -25.00 -5.97
CA ILE A 248 -20.84 -24.58 -7.14
C ILE A 248 -20.81 -25.73 -8.16
N PRO A 249 -21.97 -26.18 -8.69
CA PRO A 249 -21.99 -27.18 -9.74
C PRO A 249 -21.08 -26.80 -10.90
N ALA A 250 -20.33 -27.77 -11.45
CA ALA A 250 -19.31 -27.52 -12.47
C ALA A 250 -19.83 -26.71 -13.68
N GLU A 251 -21.09 -26.91 -14.05
CA GLU A 251 -21.75 -26.18 -15.13
C GLU A 251 -21.96 -24.69 -14.81
N ARG A 252 -22.34 -24.37 -13.57
CA ARG A 252 -22.49 -22.97 -13.13
C ARG A 252 -21.13 -22.27 -13.06
N ARG A 253 -20.10 -22.97 -12.56
CA ARG A 253 -18.72 -22.47 -12.55
C ARG A 253 -18.22 -22.19 -13.97
N ARG A 254 -18.54 -23.07 -14.93
CA ARG A 254 -18.19 -22.89 -16.34
C ARG A 254 -18.83 -21.61 -16.92
N ARG A 255 -20.10 -21.35 -16.62
CA ARG A 255 -20.79 -20.12 -17.03
C ARG A 255 -20.13 -18.85 -16.48
N ILE A 256 -19.79 -18.83 -15.19
CA ILE A 256 -19.06 -17.68 -14.60
C ILE A 256 -17.71 -17.48 -15.30
N LEU A 257 -16.95 -18.57 -15.49
CA LEU A 257 -15.65 -18.50 -16.13
C LEU A 257 -15.73 -17.99 -17.58
N GLU A 258 -16.73 -18.42 -18.34
CA GLU A 258 -16.96 -17.96 -19.72
C GLU A 258 -17.34 -16.48 -19.75
N ALA A 259 -18.22 -16.03 -18.84
CA ALA A 259 -18.59 -14.62 -18.74
C ALA A 259 -17.39 -13.74 -18.36
N LEU A 260 -16.57 -14.16 -17.40
CA LEU A 260 -15.35 -13.43 -17.02
C LEU A 260 -14.29 -13.42 -18.13
N LEU A 261 -14.23 -14.46 -18.97
CA LEU A 261 -13.31 -14.50 -20.12
C LEU A 261 -13.77 -13.62 -21.29
N ALA A 262 -15.06 -13.29 -21.36
CA ALA A 262 -15.61 -12.38 -22.36
C ALA A 262 -15.27 -10.90 -22.08
N VAL A 263 -14.86 -10.58 -20.84
CA VAL A 263 -14.35 -9.25 -20.49
C VAL A 263 -12.88 -9.15 -20.95
N ASP A 264 -12.62 -8.33 -21.97
CA ASP A 264 -11.30 -8.19 -22.59
C ASP A 264 -10.20 -7.82 -21.58
N GLU A 265 -10.53 -6.94 -20.64
CA GLU A 265 -9.63 -6.50 -19.56
C GLU A 265 -9.18 -7.66 -18.67
N VAL A 266 -10.02 -8.67 -18.47
CA VAL A 266 -9.71 -9.84 -17.64
C VAL A 266 -8.75 -10.80 -18.35
N ASN A 267 -8.61 -10.71 -19.67
CA ASN A 267 -7.59 -11.43 -20.43
C ASN A 267 -6.18 -10.83 -20.23
N ASP A 268 -6.07 -9.64 -19.65
CA ASP A 268 -4.79 -9.07 -19.21
C ASP A 268 -4.27 -9.75 -17.93
N SER A 269 -3.02 -10.20 -17.97
CA SER A 269 -2.39 -10.91 -16.84
C SER A 269 -2.19 -10.05 -15.60
N GLN A 270 -1.95 -8.75 -15.76
CA GLN A 270 -1.76 -7.81 -14.66
C GLN A 270 -3.08 -7.51 -13.99
N LEU A 271 -4.16 -7.35 -14.77
CA LEU A 271 -5.48 -7.11 -14.21
C LEU A 271 -5.98 -8.30 -13.38
N ARG A 272 -5.74 -9.53 -13.84
CA ARG A 272 -6.04 -10.72 -13.02
C ARG A 272 -5.24 -10.76 -11.72
N GLN A 273 -3.97 -10.34 -11.75
CA GLN A 273 -3.18 -10.22 -10.53
C GLN A 273 -3.72 -9.11 -9.61
N GLN A 274 -4.19 -8.00 -10.16
CA GLN A 274 -4.83 -6.93 -9.39
C GLN A 274 -6.14 -7.40 -8.75
N LEU A 275 -6.94 -8.18 -9.47
CA LEU A 275 -8.15 -8.82 -8.94
C LEU A 275 -7.81 -9.73 -7.75
N VAL A 276 -6.77 -10.56 -7.86
CA VAL A 276 -6.28 -11.38 -6.73
C VAL A 276 -5.85 -10.53 -5.54
N LEU A 277 -5.27 -9.35 -5.78
CA LEU A 277 -4.83 -8.44 -4.72
C LEU A 277 -6.00 -7.76 -4.00
N MET A 278 -7.13 -7.54 -4.68
CA MET A 278 -8.36 -6.99 -4.08
C MET A 278 -9.13 -8.02 -3.26
N LEU A 279 -8.84 -9.31 -3.43
CA LEU A 279 -9.44 -10.35 -2.58
C LEU A 279 -8.93 -10.22 -1.12
N PRO A 280 -9.81 -10.48 -0.13
CA PRO A 280 -9.41 -10.54 1.27
C PRO A 280 -8.23 -11.50 1.51
N PRO A 281 -7.33 -11.20 2.46
CA PRO A 281 -6.06 -11.93 2.62
C PRO A 281 -6.19 -13.46 2.72
N HIS A 282 -7.26 -13.95 3.34
CA HIS A 282 -7.52 -15.38 3.52
C HIS A 282 -8.08 -16.07 2.26
N VAL A 283 -8.87 -15.36 1.44
CA VAL A 283 -9.30 -15.85 0.11
C VAL A 283 -8.11 -15.84 -0.85
N ARG A 284 -7.36 -14.74 -0.87
CA ARG A 284 -6.16 -14.55 -1.68
C ARG A 284 -5.11 -15.64 -1.44
N GLY A 285 -4.87 -16.02 -0.19
CA GLY A 285 -3.92 -17.09 0.16
C GLY A 285 -4.30 -18.48 -0.37
N ALA A 286 -5.56 -18.68 -0.79
CA ALA A 286 -6.03 -19.91 -1.40
C ALA A 286 -5.93 -19.90 -2.94
N VAL A 287 -5.67 -18.74 -3.56
CA VAL A 287 -5.50 -18.63 -5.02
C VAL A 287 -4.17 -19.25 -5.43
N ARG A 288 -4.21 -20.14 -6.43
CA ARG A 288 -3.02 -20.71 -7.05
C ARG A 288 -2.67 -19.95 -8.31
N ASP A 289 -1.38 -19.87 -8.62
CA ASP A 289 -0.93 -19.27 -9.87
C ASP A 289 -1.47 -20.04 -11.09
N GLY A 290 -1.92 -19.30 -12.10
CA GLY A 290 -2.39 -19.84 -13.38
C GLY A 290 -1.49 -19.41 -14.53
N VAL A 291 -1.20 -20.34 -15.44
CA VAL A 291 -0.31 -20.12 -16.60
C VAL A 291 -0.97 -19.24 -17.67
N ASN A 292 -2.30 -19.30 -17.78
CA ASN A 292 -3.10 -18.53 -18.73
C ASN A 292 -4.38 -17.98 -18.08
N ALA A 293 -5.07 -17.07 -18.77
CA ALA A 293 -6.27 -16.39 -18.26
C ALA A 293 -7.30 -17.35 -17.67
N ARG A 294 -7.69 -18.36 -18.45
CA ARG A 294 -8.67 -19.37 -18.06
C ARG A 294 -8.25 -20.12 -16.79
N SER A 295 -7.00 -20.59 -16.73
CA SER A 295 -6.49 -21.33 -15.56
C SER A 295 -6.40 -20.46 -14.30
N HIS A 296 -6.05 -19.18 -14.45
CA HIS A 296 -5.91 -18.26 -13.32
C HIS A 296 -7.28 -17.85 -12.76
N LEU A 297 -8.23 -17.51 -13.63
CA LEU A 297 -9.62 -17.24 -13.23
C LEU A 297 -10.27 -18.44 -12.56
N LEU A 298 -10.01 -19.64 -13.06
CA LEU A 298 -10.50 -20.86 -12.41
C LEU A 298 -9.89 -21.04 -11.01
N ALA A 299 -8.63 -20.67 -10.81
CA ALA A 299 -7.98 -20.70 -9.49
C ALA A 299 -8.58 -19.66 -8.53
N ILE A 300 -8.87 -18.45 -9.02
CA ILE A 300 -9.58 -17.39 -8.28
C ILE A 300 -10.97 -17.88 -7.85
N LEU A 301 -11.77 -18.38 -8.80
CA LEU A 301 -13.13 -18.87 -8.53
C LEU A 301 -13.12 -19.97 -7.48
N ARG A 302 -12.23 -20.95 -7.60
CA ARG A 302 -12.08 -22.03 -6.61
C ARG A 302 -11.64 -21.53 -5.24
N ALA A 303 -10.83 -20.48 -5.19
CA ALA A 303 -10.44 -19.87 -3.93
C ALA A 303 -11.64 -19.21 -3.26
N CYS A 304 -12.44 -18.43 -4.01
CA CYS A 304 -13.67 -17.81 -3.52
C CYS A 304 -14.71 -18.85 -3.09
N GLU A 305 -14.90 -19.92 -3.86
CA GLU A 305 -15.88 -20.99 -3.56
C GLU A 305 -15.67 -21.61 -2.18
N ARG A 306 -14.41 -21.75 -1.74
CA ARG A 306 -14.08 -22.30 -0.41
C ARG A 306 -14.62 -21.47 0.75
N PHE A 307 -15.01 -20.22 0.50
CA PHE A 307 -15.55 -19.30 1.49
C PHE A 307 -17.04 -18.99 1.28
N GLY A 308 -17.76 -19.76 0.43
CA GLY A 308 -19.21 -19.63 0.26
C GLY A 308 -19.67 -18.23 -0.16
N GLY A 309 -20.79 -17.74 0.37
CA GLY A 309 -21.31 -16.39 0.10
C GLY A 309 -20.29 -15.26 0.37
N PHE A 310 -19.42 -15.41 1.38
CA PHE A 310 -18.37 -14.42 1.63
C PHE A 310 -17.34 -14.36 0.48
N GLY A 311 -16.94 -15.51 -0.06
CA GLY A 311 -15.99 -15.55 -1.17
C GLY A 311 -16.58 -14.99 -2.46
N ARG A 312 -17.89 -15.15 -2.66
CA ARG A 312 -18.64 -14.53 -3.74
C ARG A 312 -18.66 -13.00 -3.63
N GLU A 313 -19.02 -12.47 -2.46
CA GLU A 313 -19.02 -11.03 -2.19
C GLU A 313 -17.63 -10.44 -2.46
N ALA A 314 -16.60 -11.08 -1.92
CA ALA A 314 -15.21 -10.71 -2.15
C ALA A 314 -14.83 -10.69 -3.64
N LEU A 315 -15.34 -11.64 -4.44
CA LEU A 315 -15.10 -11.67 -5.88
C LEU A 315 -15.79 -10.51 -6.60
N VAL A 316 -17.06 -10.25 -6.27
CA VAL A 316 -17.85 -9.16 -6.86
C VAL A 316 -17.24 -7.80 -6.53
N GLU A 317 -16.88 -7.57 -5.27
CA GLU A 317 -16.18 -6.35 -4.85
C GLU A 317 -14.84 -6.19 -5.56
N ALA A 318 -14.04 -7.25 -5.65
CA ALA A 318 -12.77 -7.22 -6.36
C ALA A 318 -12.94 -6.91 -7.86
N LEU A 319 -13.99 -7.42 -8.51
CA LEU A 319 -14.31 -7.10 -9.90
C LEU A 319 -14.69 -5.63 -10.05
N LEU A 320 -15.59 -5.11 -9.19
CA LEU A 320 -16.04 -3.72 -9.24
C LEU A 320 -14.93 -2.69 -8.92
N LEU A 321 -13.92 -3.09 -8.14
CA LEU A 321 -12.77 -2.24 -7.83
C LEU A 321 -11.74 -2.18 -8.96
N VAL A 322 -11.70 -3.20 -9.83
CA VAL A 322 -10.64 -3.36 -10.84
C VAL A 322 -11.15 -3.09 -12.24
N LEU A 323 -12.42 -3.37 -12.50
CA LEU A 323 -13.04 -3.23 -13.81
C LEU A 323 -13.97 -2.00 -13.86
N PRO A 324 -14.14 -1.37 -15.04
CA PRO A 324 -15.08 -0.27 -15.18
C PRO A 324 -16.52 -0.78 -14.98
N ALA A 325 -17.16 -0.39 -13.88
CA ALA A 325 -18.50 -0.89 -13.50
C ALA A 325 -19.60 -0.60 -14.54
N GLU A 326 -19.40 0.41 -15.39
CA GLU A 326 -20.33 0.79 -16.47
C GLU A 326 -20.09 0.04 -17.79
N SER A 327 -19.04 -0.79 -17.88
CA SER A 327 -18.77 -1.57 -19.08
C SER A 327 -19.86 -2.65 -19.28
N PRO A 328 -20.49 -2.75 -20.46
CA PRO A 328 -21.53 -3.74 -20.74
C PRO A 328 -21.08 -5.18 -20.43
N ASP A 329 -19.86 -5.54 -20.81
CA ASP A 329 -19.32 -6.89 -20.60
C ASP A 329 -19.12 -7.20 -19.11
N VAL A 330 -18.81 -6.19 -18.30
CA VAL A 330 -18.66 -6.31 -16.84
C VAL A 330 -20.02 -6.45 -16.18
N VAL A 331 -21.00 -5.66 -16.61
CA VAL A 331 -22.39 -5.76 -16.13
C VAL A 331 -22.96 -7.15 -16.43
N ASP A 332 -22.75 -7.66 -17.65
CA ASP A 332 -23.18 -8.99 -18.06
C ASP A 332 -22.50 -10.08 -17.23
N ALA A 333 -21.19 -9.96 -16.99
CA ALA A 333 -20.45 -10.91 -16.15
C ALA A 333 -20.95 -10.92 -14.69
N LEU A 334 -21.24 -9.76 -14.12
CA LEU A 334 -21.81 -9.64 -12.77
C LEU A 334 -23.23 -10.22 -12.70
N ALA A 335 -24.07 -9.98 -13.72
CA ALA A 335 -25.40 -10.56 -13.81
C ALA A 335 -25.34 -12.09 -13.85
N VAL A 336 -24.39 -12.68 -14.59
CA VAL A 336 -24.18 -14.13 -14.61
C VAL A 336 -23.76 -14.65 -13.22
N ILE A 337 -22.87 -13.95 -12.51
CA ILE A 337 -22.47 -14.32 -11.15
C ILE A 337 -23.68 -14.31 -10.20
N GLU A 338 -24.50 -13.25 -10.25
CA GLU A 338 -25.72 -13.13 -9.45
C GLU A 338 -26.72 -14.27 -9.74
N GLU A 339 -26.93 -14.59 -11.02
CA GLU A 339 -27.86 -15.64 -11.46
C GLU A 339 -27.42 -17.05 -11.00
N VAL A 340 -26.14 -17.38 -11.18
CA VAL A 340 -25.67 -18.78 -11.03
C VAL A 340 -25.04 -19.05 -9.67
N TRP A 341 -24.61 -18.02 -8.96
CA TRP A 341 -24.10 -18.06 -7.60
C TRP A 341 -24.86 -17.02 -6.77
N PRO A 342 -26.13 -17.27 -6.40
CA PRO A 342 -26.89 -16.33 -5.59
C PRO A 342 -26.25 -16.15 -4.21
N ALA A 343 -26.46 -14.98 -3.59
CA ALA A 343 -26.10 -14.80 -2.18
C ALA A 343 -26.81 -15.86 -1.33
N ASP A 344 -26.10 -16.41 -0.34
CA ASP A 344 -26.74 -17.30 0.63
C ASP A 344 -27.85 -16.50 1.36
N ASP A 345 -29.04 -17.08 1.50
CA ASP A 345 -30.04 -16.52 2.42
C ASP A 345 -29.40 -16.41 3.81
N PRO A 346 -29.63 -15.30 4.55
CA PRO A 346 -29.18 -15.22 5.94
C PRO A 346 -29.70 -16.45 6.68
N PRO A 347 -28.90 -17.10 7.54
CA PRO A 347 -29.33 -18.28 8.26
C PRO A 347 -30.65 -17.95 8.96
N ASP A 348 -31.68 -18.70 8.56
CA ASP A 348 -33.06 -18.60 8.97
C ASP A 348 -33.16 -18.06 10.40
N ALA A 349 -33.80 -16.89 10.56
CA ALA A 349 -34.15 -16.36 11.87
C ALA A 349 -35.14 -17.35 12.48
N SER A 350 -34.59 -18.37 13.13
CA SER A 350 -35.37 -19.41 13.79
C SER A 350 -36.36 -18.71 14.71
N PRO A 351 -37.66 -19.00 14.58
CA PRO A 351 -38.66 -18.35 15.41
C PRO A 351 -38.31 -18.67 16.85
N THR A 352 -38.13 -17.63 17.66
CA THR A 352 -38.10 -17.74 19.11
C THR A 352 -39.45 -18.26 19.57
N GLY A 353 -39.65 -19.57 19.47
CA GLY A 353 -40.63 -20.30 20.22
C GLY A 353 -40.08 -20.50 21.62
N ARG A 354 -40.59 -19.74 22.58
CA ARG A 354 -40.71 -20.21 23.97
C ARG A 354 -41.96 -19.63 24.64
N ALA A 355 -42.64 -20.59 25.27
CA ALA A 355 -43.68 -20.52 26.28
C ALA A 355 -45.08 -20.11 25.81
#